data_AF-A0A933GNC1-F1
#
_entry.id   AF-A0A933GNC1-F1
#
_cell.length_a   1.000
_cell.length_b   1.000
_cell.length_c   1.000
_cell.angle_alpha   90.00
_cell.angle_beta   90.00
_cell.angle_gamma   90.00
#
_symmetry.space_group_name_H-M   'P 1'
#
loop_
_entity.id
_entity.type
_entity.pdbx_description
1 polymer ?
#
loop_
_entity_poly.entity_id
_entity_poly.type
_entity_poly.pdbx_seq_one_letter_code
_entity_poly.pdbx_strand_id
1 'polypeptide(L)'
;LMVVTDRYPRGASTECECLIFKKKMARVEALLEASMLEKRFRRMSFEDFIPKKGTKDAYDLALDYVARYEDLAAEGRGLTFLGETGVGKTFLACAILRELIHRKHIPGAIVYVPKLLDKIRSSYGAYAESPPSGKKRRTANVVMELVSTIDFLILDDLGAEKTSPWVMERLTMVVNDRYEKMLPTIVTSNEGLSRLAKRVGKRTVSRLAEMNRTVLMEGEDFRSMGIRDMGE
;
A
#
# COMPACT_ATOMS: atom_id res chain seq x y z
N LEU A 1 -29.92 -12.85 -1.06
CA LEU A 1 -30.57 -13.23 -2.35
C LEU A 1 -29.53 -13.92 -3.22
N MET A 2 -29.63 -15.24 -3.39
CA MET A 2 -28.88 -15.99 -4.41
C MET A 2 -29.56 -15.76 -5.75
N VAL A 3 -28.84 -15.25 -6.74
CA VAL A 3 -29.32 -15.22 -8.13
C VAL A 3 -28.95 -16.57 -8.75
N VAL A 4 -29.94 -17.45 -8.92
CA VAL A 4 -29.79 -18.66 -9.72
C VAL A 4 -30.10 -18.24 -11.16
N THR A 5 -29.07 -18.15 -12.00
CA THR A 5 -29.27 -18.04 -13.45
C THR A 5 -29.10 -19.41 -14.08
N ASP A 6 -30.05 -19.75 -14.95
CA ASP A 6 -30.38 -21.12 -15.37
C ASP A 6 -29.45 -21.68 -16.47
N ARG A 7 -28.12 -21.46 -16.36
CA ARG A 7 -27.14 -21.94 -17.35
C ARG A 7 -25.80 -22.40 -16.76
N TYR A 8 -25.83 -23.32 -15.79
CA TYR A 8 -24.62 -24.05 -15.40
C TYR A 8 -24.88 -25.56 -15.31
N PRO A 9 -23.98 -26.42 -15.85
CA PRO A 9 -24.04 -27.85 -15.58
C PRO A 9 -24.00 -28.09 -14.06
N ARG A 10 -24.85 -29.00 -13.58
CA ARG A 10 -25.05 -29.30 -12.15
C ARG A 10 -23.69 -29.53 -11.45
N GLY A 11 -23.36 -28.70 -10.47
CA GLY A 11 -22.31 -29.01 -9.47
C GLY A 11 -21.29 -27.93 -9.13
N ALA A 12 -21.23 -26.80 -9.84
CA ALA A 12 -20.29 -25.71 -9.51
C ALA A 12 -21.05 -24.42 -9.17
N SER A 13 -21.21 -24.15 -7.87
CA SER A 13 -21.60 -22.82 -7.40
C SER A 13 -20.35 -21.96 -7.31
N THR A 14 -20.06 -21.16 -8.34
CA THR A 14 -19.09 -20.07 -8.22
C THR A 14 -19.71 -18.92 -7.45
N GLU A 15 -18.95 -18.29 -6.56
CA GLU A 15 -19.43 -17.10 -5.86
C GLU A 15 -19.70 -15.98 -6.88
N CYS A 16 -20.83 -15.29 -6.75
CA CYS A 16 -21.12 -14.13 -7.58
C CYS A 16 -20.06 -13.04 -7.38
N GLU A 17 -19.66 -12.36 -8.45
CA GLU A 17 -18.69 -11.25 -8.42
C GLU A 17 -19.05 -10.17 -7.39
N CYS A 18 -20.35 -9.89 -7.20
CA CYS A 18 -20.83 -8.97 -6.16
C CYS A 18 -20.46 -9.42 -4.74
N LEU A 19 -20.56 -10.73 -4.45
CA LEU A 19 -20.19 -11.30 -3.16
C LEU A 19 -18.67 -11.27 -2.96
N ILE A 20 -17.91 -11.60 -4.01
CA ILE A 20 -16.44 -11.52 -4.00
C ILE A 20 -16.00 -10.08 -3.71
N PHE A 21 -16.58 -9.10 -4.42
CA PHE A 21 -16.30 -7.68 -4.22
C PHE A 21 -16.63 -7.24 -2.78
N LYS A 22 -17.81 -7.59 -2.26
CA LYS A 22 -18.18 -7.28 -0.86
C LYS A 22 -17.21 -7.86 0.16
N LYS A 23 -16.77 -9.11 -0.03
CA LYS A 23 -15.77 -9.74 0.84
C LYS A 23 -14.41 -9.04 0.75
N LYS A 24 -13.98 -8.64 -0.46
CA LYS A 24 -12.75 -7.87 -0.65
C LYS A 24 -12.83 -6.49 0.02
N MET A 25 -13.95 -5.79 -0.13
CA MET A 25 -14.17 -4.48 0.52
C MET A 25 -14.22 -4.58 2.04
N ALA A 26 -14.86 -5.61 2.61
CA ALA A 26 -14.83 -5.83 4.06
C ALA A 26 -13.39 -6.06 4.58
N ARG A 27 -12.54 -6.72 3.79
CA ARG A 27 -11.11 -6.87 4.10
C ARG A 27 -10.34 -5.55 4.00
N VAL A 28 -10.66 -4.71 2.99
CA VAL A 28 -10.11 -3.35 2.85
C VAL A 28 -10.48 -2.50 4.07
N GLU A 29 -11.74 -2.49 4.47
CA GLU A 29 -12.23 -1.73 5.63
C GLU A 29 -11.49 -2.13 6.91
N ALA A 30 -11.32 -3.44 7.14
CA ALA A 30 -10.55 -3.95 8.27
C ALA A 30 -9.08 -3.47 8.26
N LEU A 31 -8.46 -3.27 7.09
CA LEU A 31 -7.12 -2.68 6.97
C LEU A 31 -7.11 -1.16 7.21
N LEU A 32 -8.12 -0.44 6.71
CA LEU A 32 -8.23 1.00 6.88
C LEU A 32 -8.47 1.38 8.35
N GLU A 33 -9.34 0.64 9.05
CA GLU A 33 -9.53 0.76 10.50
C GLU A 33 -8.22 0.49 11.26
N ALA A 34 -7.46 -0.52 10.81
CA ALA A 34 -6.18 -0.87 11.41
C ALA A 34 -5.05 0.12 11.13
N SER A 35 -5.10 0.89 10.03
CA SER A 35 -3.98 1.74 9.60
C SER A 35 -4.00 3.14 10.20
N MET A 36 -5.08 3.54 10.90
CA MET A 36 -5.30 4.91 11.44
C MET A 36 -5.21 6.02 10.37
N LEU A 37 -5.20 5.66 9.08
CA LEU A 37 -5.07 6.61 7.97
C LEU A 37 -6.42 7.23 7.58
N GLU A 38 -7.52 6.73 8.16
CA GLU A 38 -8.89 7.06 7.76
C GLU A 38 -9.17 8.58 7.69
N LYS A 39 -8.69 9.36 8.68
CA LYS A 39 -8.95 10.81 8.71
C LYS A 39 -8.12 11.61 7.70
N ARG A 40 -6.86 11.22 7.49
CA ARG A 40 -5.95 11.93 6.56
C ARG A 40 -6.24 11.53 5.11
N PHE A 41 -6.56 10.26 4.88
CA PHE A 41 -6.92 9.69 3.57
C PHE A 41 -8.12 10.39 2.93
N ARG A 42 -9.15 10.76 3.72
CA ARG A 42 -10.38 11.38 3.18
C ARG A 42 -10.15 12.70 2.42
N ARG A 43 -9.05 13.41 2.66
CA ARG A 43 -8.74 14.74 2.10
C ARG A 43 -7.57 14.75 1.10
N MET A 44 -7.11 13.59 0.64
CA MET A 44 -5.98 13.49 -0.30
C MET A 44 -6.51 13.10 -1.66
N SER A 45 -6.96 14.09 -2.43
CA SER A 45 -7.43 13.95 -3.82
C SER A 45 -6.47 14.63 -4.80
N PHE A 46 -6.52 14.28 -6.10
CA PHE A 46 -5.66 14.95 -7.08
C PHE A 46 -5.97 16.44 -7.21
N GLU A 47 -7.20 16.84 -6.94
CA GLU A 47 -7.67 18.23 -6.95
C GLU A 47 -7.05 19.05 -5.81
N ASP A 48 -6.69 18.40 -4.70
CA ASP A 48 -6.09 19.03 -3.53
C ASP A 48 -4.53 19.09 -3.61
N PHE A 49 -3.92 18.49 -4.64
CA PHE A 49 -2.47 18.52 -4.84
C PHE A 49 -2.07 19.66 -5.79
N ILE A 50 -1.19 20.56 -5.34
CA ILE A 50 -0.64 21.62 -6.18
C ILE A 50 0.73 21.19 -6.69
N PRO A 51 0.86 20.73 -7.95
CA PRO A 51 2.14 20.31 -8.51
C PRO A 51 3.07 21.52 -8.64
N LYS A 52 4.31 21.35 -8.17
CA LYS A 52 5.39 22.34 -8.26
C LYS A 52 6.57 21.75 -9.05
N LYS A 53 7.56 22.59 -9.36
CA LYS A 53 8.85 22.12 -9.87
C LYS A 53 9.40 21.05 -8.91
N GLY A 54 9.81 19.89 -9.43
CA GLY A 54 10.29 18.74 -8.66
C GLY A 54 9.21 17.73 -8.22
N THR A 55 7.93 18.08 -8.30
CA THR A 55 6.80 17.15 -8.02
C THR A 55 5.86 16.94 -9.21
N LYS A 56 5.94 17.80 -10.23
CA LYS A 56 5.11 17.73 -11.43
C LYS A 56 5.20 16.37 -12.15
N ASP A 57 6.39 15.85 -12.39
CA ASP A 57 6.56 14.56 -13.09
C ASP A 57 5.92 13.40 -12.32
N ALA A 58 5.98 13.43 -10.98
CA ALA A 58 5.33 12.45 -10.13
C ALA A 58 3.80 12.59 -10.14
N TYR A 59 3.29 13.82 -10.20
CA TYR A 59 1.86 14.10 -10.33
C TYR A 59 1.32 13.62 -11.68
N ASP A 60 1.98 13.98 -12.78
CA ASP A 60 1.59 13.57 -14.14
C ASP A 60 1.66 12.04 -14.28
N LEU A 61 2.70 11.41 -13.72
CA LEU A 61 2.82 9.95 -13.66
C LEU A 61 1.70 9.30 -12.85
N ALA A 62 1.29 9.90 -11.73
CA ALA A 62 0.21 9.39 -10.91
C ALA A 62 -1.15 9.47 -11.63
N LEU A 63 -1.39 10.54 -12.40
CA LEU A 63 -2.58 10.66 -13.26
C LEU A 63 -2.57 9.61 -14.39
N ASP A 64 -1.44 9.45 -15.09
CA ASP A 64 -1.28 8.43 -16.14
C ASP A 64 -1.49 7.01 -15.57
N TYR A 65 -0.96 6.74 -14.38
CA TYR A 65 -1.12 5.47 -13.70
C TYR A 65 -2.59 5.13 -13.42
N VAL A 66 -3.38 6.10 -12.95
CA VAL A 66 -4.82 5.90 -12.74
C VAL A 66 -5.53 5.69 -14.07
N ALA A 67 -5.22 6.48 -15.10
CA ALA A 67 -5.85 6.37 -16.41
C ALA A 67 -5.61 4.98 -17.03
N ARG A 68 -4.39 4.45 -16.90
CA ARG A 68 -3.94 3.18 -17.50
C ARG A 68 -3.93 2.01 -16.52
N TYR A 69 -4.62 2.14 -15.39
CA TYR A 69 -4.50 1.17 -14.29
C TYR A 69 -4.80 -0.27 -14.71
N GLU A 70 -5.79 -0.51 -15.58
CA GLU A 70 -6.17 -1.86 -15.98
C GLU A 70 -5.04 -2.60 -16.72
N ASP A 71 -4.41 -1.95 -17.69
CA ASP A 71 -3.26 -2.51 -18.44
C ASP A 71 -2.06 -2.71 -17.51
N LEU A 72 -1.76 -1.68 -16.70
CA LEU A 72 -0.65 -1.72 -15.74
C LEU A 72 -0.87 -2.81 -14.68
N ALA A 73 -2.11 -3.02 -14.24
CA ALA A 73 -2.46 -4.03 -13.26
C ALA A 73 -2.36 -5.45 -13.81
N ALA A 74 -2.72 -5.66 -15.08
CA ALA A 74 -2.54 -6.94 -15.75
C ALA A 74 -1.06 -7.36 -15.83
N GLU A 75 -0.15 -6.39 -15.87
CA GLU A 75 1.30 -6.60 -15.81
C GLU A 75 1.89 -6.53 -14.38
N GLY A 76 1.05 -6.35 -13.35
CA GLY A 76 1.49 -6.19 -11.96
C GLY A 76 2.29 -4.92 -11.68
N ARG A 77 2.18 -3.90 -12.52
CA ARG A 77 2.98 -2.67 -12.44
C ARG A 77 2.49 -1.72 -11.34
N GLY A 78 3.42 -1.25 -10.53
CA GLY A 78 3.18 -0.23 -9.50
C GLY A 78 4.07 1.00 -9.66
N LEU A 79 4.15 1.80 -8.59
CA LEU A 79 4.94 3.03 -8.53
C LEU A 79 5.81 3.06 -7.26
N THR A 80 7.01 3.63 -7.37
CA THR A 80 7.84 3.92 -6.19
C THR A 80 8.12 5.41 -6.14
N PHE A 81 7.53 6.09 -5.15
CA PHE A 81 7.78 7.50 -4.87
C PHE A 81 8.94 7.61 -3.88
N LEU A 82 10.03 8.25 -4.31
CA LEU A 82 11.20 8.55 -3.49
C LEU A 82 11.32 10.06 -3.31
N GLY A 83 11.93 10.52 -2.21
CA GLY A 83 12.14 11.96 -1.98
C GLY A 83 12.11 12.32 -0.50
N GLU A 84 12.47 13.54 -0.14
CA GLU A 84 12.53 13.96 1.26
C GLU A 84 11.16 14.02 1.95
N THR A 85 11.15 14.10 3.28
CA THR A 85 9.91 14.24 4.05
C THR A 85 9.17 15.50 3.63
N GLY A 86 7.86 15.39 3.46
CA GLY A 86 7.03 16.57 3.23
C GLY A 86 6.72 16.91 1.78
N VAL A 87 7.41 16.30 0.80
CA VAL A 87 7.24 16.61 -0.64
C VAL A 87 5.98 16.03 -1.29
N GLY A 88 5.12 15.34 -0.52
CA GLY A 88 3.81 14.87 -1.00
C GLY A 88 3.73 13.42 -1.51
N LYS A 89 4.74 12.57 -1.28
CA LYS A 89 4.74 11.14 -1.70
C LYS A 89 3.51 10.36 -1.24
N THR A 90 3.24 10.35 0.07
CA THR A 90 2.06 9.70 0.66
C THR A 90 0.77 10.31 0.12
N PHE A 91 0.76 11.60 -0.17
CA PHE A 91 -0.40 12.29 -0.70
C PHE A 91 -0.77 11.75 -2.09
N LEU A 92 0.20 11.72 -3.03
CA LEU A 92 -0.04 11.19 -4.37
C LEU A 92 -0.45 9.71 -4.33
N ALA A 93 0.20 8.91 -3.49
CA ALA A 93 -0.20 7.51 -3.30
C ALA A 93 -1.66 7.40 -2.83
N CYS A 94 -2.07 8.19 -1.83
CA CYS A 94 -3.46 8.23 -1.37
C CYS A 94 -4.43 8.71 -2.44
N ALA A 95 -4.06 9.72 -3.23
CA ALA A 95 -4.89 10.23 -4.32
C ALA A 95 -5.14 9.14 -5.39
N ILE A 96 -4.12 8.37 -5.76
CA ILE A 96 -4.26 7.19 -6.62
C ILE A 96 -5.24 6.19 -6.01
N LEU A 97 -5.02 5.77 -4.75
CA LEU A 97 -5.89 4.79 -4.10
C LEU A 97 -7.35 5.24 -4.05
N ARG A 98 -7.57 6.52 -3.74
CA ARG A 98 -8.90 7.12 -3.69
C ARG A 98 -9.59 7.02 -5.06
N GLU A 99 -8.91 7.40 -6.13
CA GLU A 99 -9.44 7.31 -7.49
C GLU A 99 -9.73 5.86 -7.90
N LEU A 100 -8.82 4.93 -7.58
CA LEU A 100 -9.01 3.52 -7.87
C LEU A 100 -10.22 2.92 -7.14
N ILE A 101 -10.40 3.23 -5.86
CA ILE A 101 -11.55 2.75 -5.08
C ILE A 101 -12.86 3.37 -5.58
N HIS A 102 -12.92 4.71 -5.68
CA HIS A 102 -14.18 5.42 -5.87
C HIS A 102 -14.63 5.52 -7.32
N ARG A 103 -13.71 5.62 -8.29
CA ARG A 103 -14.08 5.73 -9.71
C ARG A 103 -13.95 4.39 -10.45
N LYS A 104 -12.93 3.59 -10.12
CA LYS A 104 -12.68 2.31 -10.78
C LYS A 104 -13.14 1.07 -10.00
N HIS A 105 -13.68 1.23 -8.78
CA HIS A 105 -14.17 0.13 -7.95
C HIS A 105 -13.12 -0.97 -7.70
N ILE A 106 -11.85 -0.57 -7.56
CA ILE A 106 -10.75 -1.49 -7.30
C ILE A 106 -10.51 -1.59 -5.79
N PRO A 107 -10.62 -2.78 -5.18
CA PRO A 107 -10.28 -2.96 -3.77
C PRO A 107 -8.80 -2.68 -3.54
N GLY A 108 -8.49 -1.75 -2.65
CA GLY A 108 -7.11 -1.43 -2.31
C GLY A 108 -6.96 -0.94 -0.90
N ALA A 109 -5.75 -1.02 -0.37
CA ALA A 109 -5.46 -0.52 0.97
C ALA A 109 -4.13 0.24 1.01
N ILE A 110 -4.01 1.10 2.00
CA ILE A 110 -2.76 1.74 2.39
C ILE A 110 -2.36 1.28 3.78
N VAL A 111 -1.06 0.99 3.92
CA VAL A 111 -0.48 0.54 5.18
C VAL A 111 0.79 1.33 5.46
N TYR A 112 0.82 1.97 6.62
CA TYR A 112 2.05 2.58 7.14
C TYR A 112 2.96 1.49 7.69
N VAL A 113 4.08 1.24 7.00
CA VAL A 113 4.97 0.09 7.22
C VAL A 113 5.45 -0.01 8.67
N PRO A 114 5.93 1.07 9.31
CA PRO A 114 6.22 1.08 10.74
C PRO A 114 5.15 0.45 11.64
N LYS A 115 3.90 0.94 11.53
CA LYS A 115 2.79 0.47 12.36
C LYS A 115 2.40 -0.97 12.05
N LEU A 116 2.48 -1.37 10.78
CA LEU A 116 2.25 -2.76 10.39
C LEU A 116 3.21 -3.70 11.12
N LEU A 117 4.50 -3.38 11.06
CA LEU A 117 5.54 -4.18 11.68
C LEU A 117 5.39 -4.22 13.20
N ASP A 118 5.05 -3.09 13.84
CA ASP A 118 4.76 -3.06 15.27
C ASP A 118 3.52 -3.91 15.67
N LYS A 119 2.45 -3.86 14.87
CA LYS A 119 1.24 -4.66 15.09
C LYS A 119 1.52 -6.16 14.94
N ILE A 120 2.30 -6.54 13.94
CA ILE A 120 2.71 -7.93 13.73
C ILE A 120 3.59 -8.38 14.90
N ARG A 121 4.59 -7.58 15.29
CA ARG A 121 5.53 -7.88 16.39
C ARG A 121 4.79 -8.08 17.72
N SER A 122 3.87 -7.18 18.06
CA SER A 122 3.05 -7.29 19.28
C SER A 122 2.11 -8.50 19.27
N SER A 123 1.68 -8.96 18.09
CA SER A 123 0.84 -10.15 17.94
C SER A 123 1.59 -11.47 18.13
N TYR A 124 2.92 -11.48 17.90
CA TYR A 124 3.77 -12.63 18.21
C TYR A 124 4.20 -12.71 19.68
N GLY A 125 3.84 -11.72 20.50
CA GLY A 125 4.34 -11.60 21.88
C GLY A 125 5.83 -11.23 21.85
N ALA A 126 6.20 -10.18 22.59
CA ALA A 126 7.59 -10.05 23.03
C ALA A 126 8.00 -11.37 23.69
N TYR A 127 9.28 -11.76 23.56
CA TYR A 127 10.15 -12.63 24.37
C TYR A 127 9.69 -13.07 25.79
N ALA A 128 8.42 -13.33 26.01
CA ALA A 128 7.81 -13.67 27.26
C ALA A 128 7.76 -15.19 27.34
N GLU A 129 8.07 -15.69 28.52
CA GLU A 129 8.19 -17.07 28.95
C GLU A 129 6.88 -17.88 28.83
N SER A 130 5.98 -17.51 27.92
CA SER A 130 4.72 -18.19 27.64
C SER A 130 4.30 -17.94 26.19
N PRO A 131 3.94 -18.99 25.42
CA PRO A 131 3.53 -18.85 24.03
C PRO A 131 2.30 -17.94 23.93
N PRO A 132 2.22 -17.06 22.91
CA PRO A 132 1.04 -16.23 22.71
C PRO A 132 -0.19 -17.12 22.58
N SER A 133 -1.29 -16.75 23.24
CA SER A 133 -2.57 -17.44 23.05
C SER A 133 -2.89 -17.52 21.55
N GLY A 134 -3.40 -18.67 21.10
CA GLY A 134 -3.58 -18.98 19.67
C GLY A 134 -4.38 -17.93 18.87
N LYS A 135 -5.15 -17.06 19.55
CA LYS A 135 -5.86 -15.92 18.94
C LYS A 135 -4.91 -14.85 18.39
N LYS A 136 -3.83 -14.46 19.09
CA LYS A 136 -2.93 -13.37 18.66
C LYS A 136 -2.08 -13.75 17.44
N ARG A 137 -1.56 -14.99 17.41
CA ARG A 137 -0.83 -15.53 16.25
C ARG A 137 -1.71 -15.59 14.99
N ARG A 138 -2.99 -15.94 15.14
CA ARG A 138 -3.96 -15.92 14.04
C ARG A 138 -4.13 -14.50 13.48
N THR A 139 -4.23 -13.47 14.32
CA THR A 139 -4.34 -12.08 13.86
C THR A 139 -3.13 -11.62 13.05
N ALA A 140 -1.90 -11.95 13.47
CA ALA A 140 -0.69 -11.60 12.71
C ALA A 140 -0.67 -12.22 11.31
N ASN A 141 -0.99 -13.51 11.24
CA ASN A 141 -1.02 -14.25 9.98
C ASN A 141 -2.10 -13.72 9.04
N VAL A 142 -3.30 -13.39 9.56
CA VAL A 142 -4.39 -12.79 8.77
C VAL A 142 -3.97 -11.44 8.19
N VAL A 143 -3.31 -10.58 8.98
CA VAL A 143 -2.83 -9.28 8.48
C VAL A 143 -1.79 -9.47 7.38
N MET A 144 -0.82 -10.39 7.57
CA MET A 144 0.21 -10.70 6.58
C MET A 144 -0.39 -11.25 5.28
N GLU A 145 -1.27 -12.24 5.39
CA GLU A 145 -1.98 -12.82 4.25
C GLU A 145 -2.73 -11.74 3.47
N LEU A 146 -3.40 -10.83 4.19
CA LEU A 146 -4.19 -9.80 3.57
C LEU A 146 -3.36 -8.77 2.82
N VAL A 147 -2.25 -8.28 3.40
CA VAL A 147 -1.34 -7.37 2.69
C VAL A 147 -0.66 -8.06 1.51
N SER A 148 -0.40 -9.37 1.60
CA SER A 148 0.17 -10.16 0.51
C SER A 148 -0.81 -10.46 -0.64
N THR A 149 -2.12 -10.31 -0.45
CA THR A 149 -3.13 -10.82 -1.41
C THR A 149 -4.16 -9.80 -1.88
N ILE A 150 -4.25 -8.63 -1.24
CA ILE A 150 -5.15 -7.56 -1.71
C ILE A 150 -4.76 -7.08 -3.12
N ASP A 151 -5.78 -6.80 -3.95
CA ASP A 151 -5.60 -6.47 -5.37
C ASP A 151 -4.66 -5.27 -5.58
N PHE A 152 -4.78 -4.23 -4.75
CA PHE A 152 -3.91 -3.05 -4.78
C PHE A 152 -3.42 -2.68 -3.37
N LEU A 153 -2.12 -2.42 -3.22
CA LEU A 153 -1.53 -2.06 -1.92
C LEU A 153 -0.59 -0.87 -2.04
N ILE A 154 -0.70 0.05 -1.08
CA ILE A 154 0.31 1.06 -0.80
C ILE A 154 1.08 0.68 0.46
N LEU A 155 2.39 0.53 0.33
CA LEU A 155 3.34 0.45 1.44
C LEU A 155 3.92 1.85 1.68
N ASP A 156 3.38 2.54 2.67
CA ASP A 156 3.78 3.90 3.00
C ASP A 156 4.95 3.92 3.98
N ASP A 157 5.92 4.80 3.71
CA ASP A 157 7.14 5.06 4.47
C ASP A 157 8.05 3.83 4.65
N LEU A 158 8.24 3.10 3.56
CA LEU A 158 9.12 1.95 3.50
C LEU A 158 10.57 2.37 3.80
N GLY A 159 11.19 1.73 4.78
CA GLY A 159 12.56 2.04 5.20
C GLY A 159 12.67 3.08 6.32
N ALA A 160 11.57 3.61 6.86
CA ALA A 160 11.63 4.46 8.07
C ALA A 160 12.02 3.66 9.33
N GLU A 161 11.71 2.36 9.35
CA GLU A 161 11.99 1.47 10.48
C GLU A 161 13.47 1.21 10.73
N LYS A 162 13.78 0.84 11.98
CA LYS A 162 15.10 0.30 12.34
C LYS A 162 15.29 -1.06 11.68
N THR A 163 16.32 -1.17 10.85
CA THR A 163 16.67 -2.42 10.17
C THR A 163 16.93 -3.54 11.17
N SER A 164 16.26 -4.68 10.99
CA SER A 164 16.55 -5.94 11.68
C SER A 164 16.32 -7.12 10.74
N PRO A 165 16.94 -8.30 10.99
CA PRO A 165 16.67 -9.50 10.19
C PRO A 165 15.19 -9.82 10.08
N TRP A 166 14.45 -9.67 11.18
CA TRP A 166 13.01 -9.88 11.22
C TRP A 166 12.23 -8.89 10.34
N VAL A 167 12.57 -7.60 10.37
CA VAL A 167 11.93 -6.59 9.50
C VAL A 167 12.19 -6.91 8.03
N MET A 168 13.45 -7.22 7.67
CA MET A 168 13.82 -7.57 6.31
C MET A 168 13.08 -8.83 5.82
N GLU A 169 12.99 -9.87 6.66
CA GLU A 169 12.28 -11.11 6.34
C GLU A 169 10.79 -10.85 6.08
N ARG A 170 10.11 -10.10 6.96
CA ARG A 170 8.67 -9.82 6.80
C ARG A 170 8.38 -8.98 5.56
N LEU A 171 9.18 -7.93 5.30
CA LEU A 171 9.02 -7.12 4.09
C LEU A 171 9.33 -7.89 2.82
N THR A 172 10.37 -8.75 2.85
CA THR A 172 10.70 -9.63 1.74
C THR A 172 9.54 -10.56 1.43
N MET A 173 8.90 -11.15 2.44
CA MET A 173 7.73 -12.03 2.27
C MET A 173 6.58 -11.31 1.56
N VAL A 174 6.17 -10.13 2.06
CA VAL A 174 5.07 -9.35 1.45
C VAL A 174 5.40 -8.98 0.01
N VAL A 175 6.59 -8.44 -0.26
CA VAL A 175 6.97 -8.02 -1.61
C VAL A 175 7.13 -9.22 -2.54
N ASN A 176 7.64 -10.35 -2.04
CA ASN A 176 7.76 -11.59 -2.80
C ASN A 176 6.41 -12.12 -3.25
N ASP A 177 5.47 -12.26 -2.31
CA ASP A 177 4.14 -12.80 -2.59
C ASP A 177 3.39 -11.94 -3.61
N ARG A 178 3.51 -10.62 -3.50
CA ARG A 178 2.87 -9.67 -4.42
C ARG A 178 3.53 -9.69 -5.79
N TYR A 179 4.86 -9.77 -5.84
CA TYR A 179 5.61 -9.91 -7.09
C TYR A 179 5.22 -11.20 -7.83
N GLU A 180 5.20 -12.35 -7.15
CA GLU A 180 4.86 -13.64 -7.74
C GLU A 180 3.40 -13.70 -8.23
N LYS A 181 2.49 -13.00 -7.55
CA LYS A 181 1.07 -12.90 -7.93
C LYS A 181 0.78 -11.76 -8.90
N MET A 182 1.80 -11.02 -9.34
CA MET A 182 1.66 -9.82 -10.19
C MET A 182 0.64 -8.81 -9.62
N LEU A 183 0.67 -8.57 -8.31
CA LEU A 183 -0.23 -7.64 -7.64
C LEU A 183 0.38 -6.24 -7.58
N PRO A 184 -0.24 -5.23 -8.21
CA PRO A 184 0.27 -3.86 -8.21
C PRO A 184 0.53 -3.32 -6.81
N THR A 185 1.69 -2.70 -6.63
CA THR A 185 2.14 -2.22 -5.32
C THR A 185 2.75 -0.84 -5.45
N ILE A 186 2.20 0.15 -4.77
CA ILE A 186 2.85 1.45 -4.62
C ILE A 186 3.69 1.48 -3.36
N VAL A 187 4.86 2.08 -3.45
CA VAL A 187 5.78 2.28 -2.33
C VAL A 187 6.08 3.77 -2.19
N THR A 188 6.12 4.27 -0.96
CA THR A 188 6.72 5.57 -0.66
C THR A 188 7.95 5.35 0.25
N SER A 189 9.02 6.11 0.03
CA SER A 189 10.24 6.02 0.85
C SER A 189 10.95 7.37 0.92
N ASN A 190 11.46 7.73 2.09
CA ASN A 190 12.34 8.90 2.26
C ASN A 190 13.79 8.61 1.84
N GLU A 191 14.11 7.34 1.61
CA GLU A 191 15.44 6.87 1.24
C GLU A 191 15.54 6.57 -0.25
N GLY A 192 16.65 6.94 -0.89
CA GLY A 192 16.97 6.49 -2.24
C GLY A 192 17.19 4.97 -2.30
N LEU A 193 17.08 4.36 -3.50
CA LEU A 193 17.11 2.90 -3.71
C LEU A 193 18.31 2.20 -3.04
N SER A 194 19.50 2.79 -3.07
CA SER A 194 20.71 2.21 -2.46
C SER A 194 20.61 2.11 -0.93
N ARG A 195 20.10 3.15 -0.28
CA ARG A 195 19.88 3.16 1.19
C ARG A 195 18.70 2.25 1.56
N LEU A 196 17.63 2.29 0.77
CA LEU A 196 16.49 1.40 0.93
C LEU A 196 16.93 -0.08 0.88
N ALA A 197 17.82 -0.44 -0.05
CA ALA A 197 18.34 -1.81 -0.18
C ALA A 197 19.12 -2.29 1.07
N LYS A 198 19.76 -1.37 1.80
CA LYS A 198 20.41 -1.69 3.08
C LYS A 198 19.41 -1.90 4.22
N ARG A 199 18.20 -1.35 4.10
CA ARG A 199 17.15 -1.41 5.14
C ARG A 199 16.18 -2.56 4.95
N VAL A 200 15.78 -2.84 3.71
CA VAL A 200 14.75 -3.86 3.39
C VAL A 200 15.30 -5.04 2.59
N GLY A 201 16.60 -5.04 2.30
CA GLY A 201 17.29 -6.08 1.56
C GLY A 201 17.35 -5.81 0.05
N LYS A 202 18.47 -6.20 -0.56
CA LYS A 202 18.72 -6.02 -2.01
C LYS A 202 17.67 -6.71 -2.88
N ARG A 203 17.25 -7.93 -2.50
CA ARG A 203 16.26 -8.72 -3.24
C ARG A 203 14.91 -8.01 -3.30
N THR A 204 14.47 -7.45 -2.18
CA THR A 204 13.23 -6.67 -2.08
C THR A 204 13.26 -5.46 -3.00
N VAL A 205 14.35 -4.67 -2.95
CA VAL A 205 14.50 -3.49 -3.81
C VAL A 205 14.61 -3.86 -5.29
N SER A 206 15.29 -4.96 -5.62
CA SER A 206 15.38 -5.45 -7.01
C SER A 206 13.99 -5.76 -7.58
N ARG A 207 13.13 -6.43 -6.82
CA ARG A 207 11.75 -6.73 -7.25
C ARG A 207 10.92 -5.48 -7.38
N LEU A 208 11.02 -4.57 -6.41
CA LEU A 208 10.34 -3.28 -6.47
C LEU A 208 10.79 -2.47 -7.69
N ALA A 209 12.08 -2.48 -8.02
CA ALA A 209 12.60 -1.78 -9.20
C ALA A 209 12.11 -2.40 -10.52
N GLU A 210 11.85 -3.70 -10.54
CA GLU A 210 11.31 -4.40 -11.71
C GLU A 210 9.81 -4.17 -11.87
N MET A 211 9.03 -4.33 -10.80
CA MET A 211 7.57 -4.20 -10.87
C MET A 211 7.09 -2.74 -10.82
N ASN A 212 7.90 -1.79 -10.33
CA ASN A 212 7.49 -0.40 -10.21
C ASN A 212 8.29 0.55 -11.08
N ARG A 213 7.58 1.52 -11.67
CA ARG A 213 8.23 2.75 -12.15
C ARG A 213 8.60 3.62 -10.97
N THR A 214 9.89 3.94 -10.84
CA THR A 214 10.39 4.79 -9.75
C THR A 214 10.42 6.25 -10.19
N VAL A 215 9.95 7.15 -9.33
CA VAL A 215 10.01 8.60 -9.53
C VAL A 215 10.57 9.28 -8.29
N LEU A 216 11.48 10.22 -8.50
CA LEU A 216 12.04 11.07 -7.46
C LEU A 216 11.21 12.34 -7.35
N MET A 217 10.85 12.71 -6.13
CA MET A 217 10.12 13.92 -5.79
C MET A 217 11.04 14.84 -4.98
N GLU A 218 11.15 16.07 -5.44
CA GLU A 218 11.96 17.12 -4.81
C GLU A 218 11.09 18.35 -4.59
N GLY A 219 11.37 19.10 -3.53
CA GLY A 219 10.64 20.32 -3.21
C GLY A 219 10.66 20.62 -1.72
N GLU A 220 10.01 21.73 -1.37
CA GLU A 220 9.85 22.13 0.02
C GLU A 220 8.82 21.24 0.75
N ASP A 221 8.93 21.16 2.08
CA ASP A 221 7.96 20.46 2.89
C ASP A 221 6.61 21.18 2.89
N PHE A 222 5.63 20.62 2.18
CA PHE A 222 4.26 21.12 2.13
C PHE A 222 3.61 21.20 3.53
N ARG A 223 4.06 20.39 4.51
CA ARG A 223 3.55 20.43 5.89
C ARG A 223 4.08 21.62 6.67
N SER A 224 5.25 22.12 6.30
CA SER A 224 5.89 23.30 6.89
C SER A 224 5.29 24.61 6.34
N MET A 225 4.68 24.59 5.16
CA MET A 225 4.02 25.76 4.56
C MET A 225 2.74 26.16 5.31
N GLY A 226 1.95 25.20 5.82
CA GLY A 226 0.76 25.50 6.62
C GLY A 226 1.05 26.15 7.99
N ILE A 227 2.31 26.17 8.44
CA ILE A 227 2.74 26.87 9.67
C ILE A 227 3.12 28.33 9.36
N ARG A 228 3.56 28.64 8.14
CA ARG A 228 3.95 30.01 7.74
C ARG A 228 2.75 30.91 7.42
N ASP A 229 1.64 30.35 6.96
CA ASP A 229 0.41 31.11 6.64
C ASP A 229 -0.49 31.43 7.86
N MET A 230 -0.07 31.13 9.08
CA MET A 230 -0.76 31.56 10.33
C MET A 230 0.02 32.65 11.09
N GLY A 231 0.99 33.28 10.43
CA GLY A 231 1.93 34.22 11.02
C GLY A 231 2.06 35.57 10.31
N GLU A 232 1.05 36.01 9.56
CA GLU A 232 0.88 37.41 9.11
C GLU A 232 -0.53 37.92 9.42
#